data_AF-A0A7J8L9S2-F1
#
_entry.id   AF-A0A7J8L9S2-F1
#
_cell.length_a   1.000
_cell.length_b   1.000
_cell.length_c   1.000
_cell.angle_alpha   90.00
_cell.angle_beta   90.00
_cell.angle_gamma   90.00
#
_symmetry.space_group_name_H-M   'P 1'
#
loop_
_entity.id
_entity.type
_entity.pdbx_description
1 polymer ?
#
loop_
_entity_poly.entity_id
_entity_poly.type
_entity_poly.pdbx_seq_one_letter_code
_entity_poly.pdbx_strand_id
1 'polypeptide(L)'
;MMDVLHWDGTLSAKDFRIGAFAFAQKWESCNLAFPPWSWLPCPKHPWLAPPEEEGYLSLEKICISRPNEEEDIDQISQIDTGEEETCCSRNEDVLDDATLVQSNHHELHYCDFHIVYSSTFRVPVLYFRAYGS
;
A
#
# COMPACT_ATOMS: atom_id res chain seq x y z
N MET A 1 -28.80 -15.61 -3.17
CA MET A 1 -28.14 -15.15 -4.41
C MET A 1 -28.50 -13.69 -4.54
N MET A 2 -27.54 -12.78 -4.28
CA MET A 2 -27.80 -11.35 -4.33
C MET A 2 -27.85 -10.94 -5.80
N ASP A 3 -28.88 -10.20 -6.19
CA ASP A 3 -29.04 -9.70 -7.55
C ASP A 3 -28.02 -8.58 -7.79
N VAL A 4 -26.94 -8.90 -8.51
CA VAL A 4 -25.78 -8.00 -8.75
C VAL A 4 -26.19 -6.71 -9.47
N LEU A 5 -27.40 -6.67 -10.04
CA LEU A 5 -27.93 -5.56 -10.82
C LEU A 5 -28.41 -4.35 -9.98
N HIS A 6 -28.49 -4.46 -8.65
CA HIS A 6 -28.98 -3.39 -7.76
C HIS A 6 -28.00 -2.95 -6.67
N TRP A 7 -26.73 -3.33 -6.76
CA TRP A 7 -25.72 -2.94 -5.76
C TRP A 7 -25.38 -1.45 -5.90
N ASP A 8 -25.62 -0.64 -4.85
CA ASP A 8 -25.42 0.82 -4.86
C ASP A 8 -23.97 1.25 -4.57
N GLY A 9 -23.06 0.30 -4.45
CA GLY A 9 -21.64 0.55 -4.17
C GLY A 9 -21.32 0.75 -2.70
N THR A 10 -22.33 0.73 -1.82
CA THR A 10 -22.16 1.08 -0.40
C THR A 10 -22.13 -0.14 0.51
N LEU A 11 -21.64 0.06 1.74
CA LEU A 11 -21.66 -0.94 2.79
C LEU A 11 -21.96 -0.30 4.15
N SER A 12 -22.46 -1.09 5.10
CA SER A 12 -22.65 -0.62 6.47
C SER A 12 -21.33 -0.55 7.24
N ALA A 13 -21.27 0.19 8.35
CA ALA A 13 -20.10 0.22 9.24
C ALA A 13 -19.74 -1.18 9.78
N LYS A 14 -20.76 -2.01 10.04
CA LYS A 14 -20.59 -3.40 10.47
C LYS A 14 -19.98 -4.26 9.36
N ASP A 15 -20.49 -4.14 8.13
CA ASP A 15 -19.95 -4.87 6.99
C ASP A 15 -18.52 -4.42 6.68
N PHE A 16 -18.23 -3.13 6.87
CA PHE A 16 -16.87 -2.60 6.75
C PHE A 16 -15.94 -3.28 7.75
N ARG A 17 -16.33 -3.35 9.02
CA ARG A 17 -15.54 -4.03 10.06
C ARG A 17 -15.30 -5.50 9.69
N ILE A 18 -16.34 -6.22 9.29
CA ILE A 18 -16.22 -7.64 8.88
C ILE A 18 -15.25 -7.76 7.69
N GLY A 19 -15.43 -6.95 6.65
CA GLY A 19 -14.58 -6.92 5.47
C GLY A 19 -13.12 -6.55 5.79
N ALA A 20 -12.91 -5.62 6.71
CA ALA A 20 -11.59 -5.20 7.16
C ALA A 20 -10.81 -6.33 7.85
N PHE A 21 -11.46 -7.08 8.76
CA PHE A 21 -10.85 -8.26 9.38
C PHE A 21 -10.54 -9.36 8.35
N ALA A 22 -11.48 -9.64 7.45
CA ALA A 22 -11.27 -10.63 6.40
C ALA A 22 -10.12 -10.24 5.45
N PHE A 23 -10.02 -8.95 5.12
CA PHE A 23 -8.93 -8.39 4.32
C PHE A 23 -7.59 -8.55 5.02
N ALA A 24 -7.47 -8.15 6.30
CA ALA A 24 -6.23 -8.27 7.06
C ALA A 24 -5.76 -9.73 7.17
N GLN A 25 -6.67 -10.66 7.46
CA GLN A 25 -6.37 -12.10 7.51
C GLN A 25 -5.90 -12.64 6.15
N LYS A 26 -6.54 -12.22 5.06
CA LYS A 26 -6.13 -12.65 3.71
C LYS A 26 -4.78 -12.06 3.32
N TRP A 27 -4.52 -10.81 3.70
CA TRP A 27 -3.23 -10.16 3.45
C TRP A 27 -2.07 -10.95 4.06
N GLU A 28 -2.20 -11.39 5.30
CA GLU A 28 -1.19 -12.22 5.99
C GLU A 28 -0.87 -13.52 5.23
N SER A 29 -1.84 -14.11 4.54
CA SER A 29 -1.62 -15.33 3.76
C SER A 29 -0.96 -15.11 2.39
N CYS A 30 -1.07 -13.91 1.83
CA CYS A 30 -0.63 -13.63 0.45
C CYS A 30 0.59 -12.70 0.36
N ASN A 31 0.88 -11.89 1.40
CA ASN A 31 1.85 -10.79 1.33
C ASN A 31 2.87 -10.87 2.46
N LEU A 32 3.54 -12.02 2.59
CA LEU A 32 4.49 -12.30 3.68
C LEU A 32 5.68 -11.34 3.75
N ALA A 33 6.01 -10.67 2.64
CA ALA A 33 7.09 -9.69 2.57
C ALA A 33 6.73 -8.32 3.19
N PHE A 34 5.44 -8.08 3.47
CA PHE A 34 4.95 -6.81 4.01
C PHE A 34 4.41 -6.99 5.43
N PRO A 35 4.45 -5.94 6.28
CA PRO A 35 3.84 -6.02 7.60
C PRO A 35 2.33 -6.27 7.50
N PRO A 36 1.71 -6.83 8.55
CA PRO A 36 0.29 -7.08 8.58
C PRO A 36 -0.51 -5.79 8.75
N TRP A 37 -1.72 -5.76 8.19
CA TRP A 37 -2.68 -4.72 8.50
C TRP A 37 -3.22 -4.89 9.92
N SER A 38 -3.22 -3.81 10.70
CA SER A 38 -3.70 -3.83 12.08
C SER A 38 -5.00 -3.04 12.21
N TRP A 39 -5.98 -3.61 12.92
CA TRP A 39 -7.20 -2.88 13.28
C TRP A 39 -6.93 -1.98 14.49
N LEU A 40 -7.12 -0.67 14.34
CA LEU A 40 -6.97 0.31 15.40
C LEU A 40 -8.33 0.94 15.74
N PRO A 41 -8.64 1.12 17.03
CA PRO A 41 -9.83 1.87 17.44
C PRO A 41 -9.69 3.34 17.04
N CYS A 42 -10.79 3.99 16.67
CA CYS A 42 -10.78 5.43 16.42
C CYS A 42 -10.40 6.20 17.71
N PRO A 43 -9.61 7.30 17.61
CA PRO A 43 -9.26 8.12 18.76
C PRO A 43 -10.52 8.60 19.49
N LYS A 44 -10.54 8.45 20.81
CA LYS A 44 -11.69 8.82 21.63
C LYS A 44 -11.94 10.32 21.55
N HIS A 45 -13.17 10.72 21.22
CA HIS A 45 -13.63 12.02 21.64
C HIS A 45 -13.76 12.02 23.18
N PRO A 46 -13.24 13.02 23.90
CA PRO A 46 -13.25 13.03 25.37
C PRO A 46 -14.64 12.92 26.02
N TRP A 47 -15.70 13.18 25.24
CA TRP A 47 -17.05 13.38 25.73
C TRP A 47 -18.03 12.27 25.33
N LEU A 48 -17.61 11.25 24.57
CA LEU A 48 -18.49 10.18 24.09
C LEU A 48 -17.85 8.82 24.30
N ALA A 49 -18.64 7.86 24.79
CA ALA A 49 -18.28 6.46 24.71
C ALA A 49 -18.35 6.04 23.23
N PRO A 50 -17.26 5.50 22.65
CA PRO A 50 -17.28 5.09 21.26
C PRO A 50 -18.23 3.88 21.11
N PRO A 51 -18.94 3.77 19.97
CA PRO A 51 -19.47 2.50 19.56
C PRO A 51 -18.33 1.47 19.52
N GLU A 52 -18.54 0.25 20.03
CA GLU A 52 -17.53 -0.82 20.01
C GLU A 52 -17.05 -1.20 18.59
N GLU A 53 -17.69 -0.65 17.57
CA GLU A 53 -17.52 -0.92 16.15
C GLU A 53 -16.67 0.12 15.41
N GLU A 54 -16.27 1.21 16.06
CA GLU A 54 -15.60 2.32 15.39
C GLU A 54 -14.07 2.17 15.40
N GLY A 55 -13.49 1.99 14.21
CA GLY A 55 -12.06 1.79 14.00
C GLY A 55 -11.69 1.83 12.52
N TYR A 56 -10.41 1.58 12.26
CA TYR A 56 -9.82 1.63 10.92
C TYR A 56 -8.68 0.63 10.80
N LEU A 57 -8.31 0.29 9.56
CA LEU A 57 -7.10 -0.49 9.31
C LEU A 57 -5.90 0.45 9.14
N SER A 58 -4.78 0.05 9.71
CA SER A 58 -3.50 0.76 9.59
C SER A 58 -2.40 -0.19 9.08
N LEU A 59 -1.58 0.34 8.18
CA LEU A 59 -0.34 -0.25 7.70
C LEU A 59 0.69 0.87 7.61
N GLU A 60 1.67 0.87 8.53
CA GLU A 60 2.58 2.01 8.72
C GLU A 60 4.03 1.62 8.46
N LYS A 61 4.86 2.63 8.15
CA LYS A 61 6.31 2.53 7.99
C LYS A 61 6.75 1.58 6.87
N ILE A 62 5.97 1.51 5.78
CA ILE A 62 6.38 0.80 4.58
C ILE A 62 7.55 1.55 3.96
N CYS A 63 8.72 0.91 3.92
CA CYS A 63 9.89 1.46 3.26
C CYS A 63 9.77 1.28 1.74
N ILE A 64 9.84 2.36 0.99
CA ILE A 64 9.92 2.36 -0.46
C ILE A 64 11.32 2.82 -0.81
N SER A 65 12.20 1.86 -1.05
CA SER A 65 13.48 2.14 -1.70
C SER A 65 13.24 2.33 -3.18
N ARG A 66 13.91 3.31 -3.80
CA ARG A 66 13.96 3.39 -5.26
C ARG A 66 14.60 2.09 -5.74
N PRO A 67 14.00 1.36 -6.70
CA PRO A 67 14.68 0.21 -7.28
C PRO A 67 16.01 0.73 -7.85
N ASN A 68 17.13 0.18 -7.37
CA ASN A 68 18.40 0.42 -8.03
C ASN A 68 18.23 -0.10 -9.45
N GLU A 69 18.51 0.75 -10.44
CA GLU A 69 18.32 0.43 -11.86
C GLU A 69 19.25 -0.72 -12.34
N GLU A 70 20.03 -1.32 -11.43
CA GLU A 70 21.06 -2.31 -11.70
C GLU A 70 20.86 -3.67 -11.00
N GLU A 71 19.99 -3.79 -9.99
CA GLU A 71 19.84 -5.04 -9.22
C GLU A 71 18.44 -5.24 -8.60
N ASP A 72 17.35 -5.26 -9.39
CA ASP A 72 16.12 -5.99 -9.00
C ASP A 72 15.11 -6.07 -10.16
N ILE A 73 15.46 -6.79 -11.24
CA ILE A 73 14.47 -7.22 -12.24
C ILE A 73 13.87 -8.60 -11.86
N ASP A 74 14.15 -9.12 -10.66
CA ASP A 74 13.77 -10.49 -10.29
C ASP A 74 12.66 -10.62 -9.23
N GLN A 75 12.13 -9.52 -8.68
CA GLN A 75 11.09 -9.62 -7.64
C GLN A 75 9.74 -8.97 -7.98
N ILE A 76 9.61 -8.27 -9.11
CA ILE A 76 8.35 -7.61 -9.53
C ILE A 76 7.79 -8.16 -10.87
N SER A 77 8.50 -9.08 -11.53
CA SER A 77 8.20 -9.50 -12.91
C SER A 77 7.63 -10.91 -13.08
N GLN A 78 7.33 -11.66 -12.00
CA GLN A 78 6.64 -12.97 -12.15
C GLN A 78 5.13 -12.82 -12.29
N ILE A 79 4.70 -12.10 -13.33
CA ILE A 79 3.40 -12.34 -13.97
C ILE A 79 3.62 -12.38 -15.48
N ASP A 80 3.49 -13.59 -15.98
CA ASP A 80 3.19 -13.99 -17.34
C ASP A 80 4.29 -14.12 -18.40
N THR A 81 4.08 -15.18 -19.19
CA THR A 81 5.00 -15.88 -20.09
C THR A 81 5.00 -15.24 -21.47
N GLY A 82 6.16 -15.09 -22.11
CA GLY A 82 6.24 -14.68 -23.52
C GLY A 82 7.67 -14.49 -24.02
N GLU A 83 8.08 -15.38 -24.92
CA GLU A 83 9.38 -15.50 -25.58
C GLU A 83 9.73 -14.26 -26.44
N GLU A 84 11.00 -13.83 -26.43
CA GLU A 84 11.90 -13.81 -27.60
C GLU A 84 13.14 -12.91 -27.37
N GLU A 85 14.24 -13.37 -27.96
CA GLU A 85 15.62 -12.92 -27.87
C GLU A 85 15.87 -11.51 -28.47
N THR A 86 16.95 -10.82 -28.06
CA THR A 86 18.02 -10.33 -28.97
C THR A 86 18.98 -9.36 -28.25
N CYS A 87 20.28 -9.69 -28.32
CA CYS A 87 21.45 -8.90 -27.92
C CYS A 87 21.49 -7.44 -28.41
N CYS A 88 22.18 -6.54 -27.68
CA CYS A 88 23.18 -5.62 -28.25
C CYS A 88 24.04 -4.88 -27.20
N SER A 89 25.32 -5.27 -27.13
CA SER A 89 26.56 -4.48 -27.00
C SER A 89 26.62 -3.21 -26.13
N ARG A 90 27.43 -3.32 -25.05
CA ARG A 90 28.47 -2.38 -24.58
C ARG A 90 28.67 -1.09 -25.36
N ASN A 91 28.64 0.06 -24.66
CA ASN A 91 29.55 1.18 -24.85
C ASN A 91 29.74 1.93 -23.51
N GLU A 92 30.97 1.93 -23.01
CA GLU A 92 31.46 2.90 -22.02
C GLU A 92 31.68 4.23 -22.75
N ASP A 93 31.07 5.32 -22.30
CA ASP A 93 31.48 6.67 -22.69
C ASP A 93 31.26 7.66 -21.53
N VAL A 94 32.37 7.94 -20.84
CA VAL A 94 32.79 9.20 -20.18
C VAL A 94 31.67 10.07 -19.57
N LEU A 95 31.44 9.88 -18.27
CA LEU A 95 30.60 10.78 -17.47
C LEU A 95 31.41 12.05 -17.11
N ASP A 96 30.93 13.20 -17.59
CA ASP A 96 31.42 14.55 -17.29
C ASP A 96 31.11 14.91 -15.82
N ASP A 97 32.15 15.00 -15.00
CA ASP A 97 32.10 15.27 -13.56
C ASP A 97 31.91 16.76 -13.24
N ALA A 98 30.96 17.43 -13.92
CA ALA A 98 30.72 18.86 -13.76
C ALA A 98 29.32 19.22 -13.25
N THR A 99 28.43 18.25 -12.98
CA THR A 99 27.11 18.56 -12.38
C THR A 99 26.48 17.39 -11.63
N LEU A 100 27.28 16.58 -10.93
CA LEU A 100 26.73 15.59 -10.01
C LEU A 100 26.42 16.27 -8.68
N VAL A 101 25.23 16.88 -8.58
CA VAL A 101 24.57 16.96 -7.27
C VAL A 101 24.48 15.51 -6.82
N GLN A 102 25.29 15.13 -5.82
CA GLN A 102 25.16 13.85 -5.16
C GLN A 102 23.72 13.76 -4.66
N SER A 103 22.85 13.13 -5.45
CA SER A 103 21.57 12.68 -4.95
C SER A 103 21.93 11.80 -3.78
N ASN A 104 21.51 12.18 -2.58
CA ASN A 104 21.81 11.42 -1.39
C ASN A 104 21.17 10.04 -1.60
N HIS A 105 21.95 9.05 -2.04
CA HIS A 105 21.49 7.77 -2.59
C HIS A 105 20.86 6.85 -1.51
N HIS A 106 20.50 7.41 -0.35
CA HIS A 106 20.03 6.72 0.83
C HIS A 106 18.85 7.44 1.51
N GLU A 107 18.12 8.33 0.82
CA GLU A 107 16.87 8.85 1.37
C GLU A 107 15.80 7.75 1.34
N LEU A 108 15.53 7.14 2.49
CA LEU A 108 14.48 6.16 2.63
C LEU A 108 13.14 6.90 2.71
N HIS A 109 12.24 6.58 1.78
CA HIS A 109 10.87 7.08 1.82
C HIS A 109 9.98 6.08 2.55
N TYR A 110 9.25 6.57 3.55
CA TYR A 110 8.29 5.77 4.31
C TYR A 110 6.87 6.13 3.90
N CYS A 111 6.01 5.13 3.91
CA CYS A 111 4.59 5.26 3.62
C CYS A 111 3.73 4.66 4.71
N ASP A 112 2.71 5.41 5.10
CA ASP A 112 1.61 4.95 5.94
C ASP A 112 0.32 4.89 5.11
N PHE A 113 -0.47 3.84 5.32
CA PHE A 113 -1.77 3.63 4.70
C PHE A 113 -2.83 3.39 5.78
N HIS A 114 -3.96 4.06 5.64
CA HIS A 114 -5.09 3.90 6.55
C HIS A 114 -6.39 3.70 5.77
N ILE A 115 -7.14 2.64 6.06
CA ILE A 115 -8.46 2.42 5.46
C ILE A 115 -9.52 2.72 6.51
N VAL A 116 -10.30 3.78 6.26
CA VAL A 116 -11.31 4.31 7.18
C VAL A 116 -12.69 4.23 6.54
N TYR A 117 -13.72 3.90 7.31
CA TYR A 117 -15.09 3.95 6.82
C TYR A 117 -15.63 5.39 6.83
N SER A 118 -16.11 5.87 5.68
CA SER A 118 -16.86 7.12 5.62
C SER A 118 -18.34 6.87 5.85
N SER A 119 -18.88 7.37 6.95
CA SER A 119 -20.33 7.28 7.24
C SER A 119 -21.18 8.11 6.27
N THR A 120 -20.65 9.23 5.77
CA THR A 120 -21.32 10.11 4.80
C THR A 120 -21.52 9.43 3.46
N PHE A 121 -20.49 8.77 2.94
CA PHE A 121 -20.52 8.12 1.63
C PHE A 121 -20.82 6.62 1.70
N ARG A 122 -20.79 6.04 2.91
CA ARG A 122 -20.99 4.61 3.19
C ARG A 122 -20.02 3.70 2.41
N VAL A 123 -18.76 4.12 2.33
CA VAL A 123 -17.68 3.43 1.59
C VAL A 123 -16.36 3.44 2.35
N PRO A 124 -15.41 2.53 2.06
CA PRO A 124 -14.05 2.58 2.57
C PRO A 124 -13.28 3.72 1.88
N VAL A 125 -12.44 4.43 2.63
CA VAL A 125 -11.58 5.50 2.14
C VAL A 125 -10.14 5.16 2.50
N LEU A 126 -9.25 5.17 1.51
CA LEU A 126 -7.82 4.98 1.71
C LEU A 126 -7.15 6.35 1.88
N TYR A 127 -6.49 6.54 3.02
CA TYR A 127 -5.55 7.61 3.25
C TYR A 127 -4.13 7.09 3.08
N PHE A 128 -3.27 7.95 2.54
CA PHE A 128 -1.87 7.67 2.29
C PHE A 128 -1.02 8.84 2.75
N ARG A 129 0.08 8.55 3.45
CA ARG A 129 1.06 9.54 3.88
C ARG A 129 2.47 9.06 3.55
N ALA A 130 3.15 9.73 2.61
CA ALA A 130 4.58 9.56 2.36
C ALA A 130 5.39 10.58 3.16
N TYR A 131 6.55 10.16 3.67
CA TYR A 131 7.50 11.05 4.36
C TYR A 131 8.94 10.52 4.22
N GLY A 132 9.91 11.44 4.12
CA GLY A 132 11.35 11.12 4.10
C GLY A 132 11.94 11.04 5.50
N SER A 133 13.15 10.48 5.60
CA SER A 133 13.99 10.45 6.81
C SER A 133 14.84 11.70 6.97
#